data_AF-A0A1G6PWK8-F1
#
_entry.id   AF-A0A1G6PWK8-F1
#
_cell.length_a   1.000
_cell.length_b   1.000
_cell.length_c   1.000
_cell.angle_alpha   90.00
_cell.angle_beta   90.00
_cell.angle_gamma   90.00
#
_symmetry.space_group_name_H-M   'P 1'
#
loop_
_entity.id
_entity.type
_entity.pdbx_description
1 polymer ?
#
loop_
_entity_poly.entity_id
_entity_poly.type
_entity_poly.pdbx_seq_one_letter_code
_entity_poly.pdbx_strand_id
1 'polypeptide(L)'
;MRYARHGRGMYLSVDDRGDQAVRTKHSHPYSYDPITLYINSVVKPTGTIYTDRLLQWDRSKHDSLCEKHFGDSGQLWDARRPEKIESFLRDWCEDQGLQLCAVIEYCNAASGYPTWRLDYYQEQSDRNPSGPNAVELAGELPE
;
A
#
# COMPACT_ATOMS: atom_id res chain seq x y z
N MET A 1 -5.57 9.67 30.05
CA MET A 1 -6.33 10.33 28.98
C MET A 1 -6.87 9.27 28.04
N ARG A 2 -8.20 9.15 27.93
CA ARG A 2 -8.89 8.21 27.04
C ARG A 2 -9.56 9.05 25.96
N TYR A 3 -9.27 8.81 24.69
CA TYR A 3 -10.03 9.40 23.59
C TYR A 3 -10.87 8.30 22.93
N ALA A 4 -12.19 8.47 23.05
CA ALA A 4 -13.19 7.63 22.41
C ALA A 4 -13.39 8.06 20.96
N ARG A 5 -13.55 7.06 20.07
CA ARG A 5 -13.82 7.18 18.64
C ARG A 5 -15.12 7.94 18.38
N HIS A 6 -15.13 8.84 17.40
CA HIS A 6 -16.25 9.09 16.49
C HIS A 6 -15.68 9.40 15.10
N GLY A 7 -16.24 8.76 14.07
CA GLY A 7 -15.75 8.79 12.70
C GLY A 7 -15.82 10.20 12.09
N ARG A 8 -14.66 10.63 11.59
CA ARG A 8 -14.45 11.62 10.53
C ARG A 8 -12.98 11.46 10.15
N GLY A 9 -12.69 11.05 8.92
CA GLY A 9 -11.32 11.04 8.38
C GLY A 9 -10.80 12.47 8.45
N MET A 10 -10.01 12.75 9.49
CA MET A 10 -9.41 14.05 9.70
C MET A 10 -8.16 14.07 8.81
N TYR A 11 -8.21 14.84 7.72
CA TYR A 11 -7.05 15.14 6.88
C TYR A 11 -6.02 15.89 7.74
N LEU A 12 -5.17 15.15 8.41
CA LEU A 12 -4.05 15.68 9.17
C LEU A 12 -2.87 15.78 8.20
N SER A 13 -2.36 16.99 7.96
CA SER A 13 -1.08 17.19 7.27
C SER A 13 0.06 16.79 8.20
N VAL A 14 0.16 15.49 8.45
CA VAL A 14 1.22 14.87 9.24
C VAL A 14 2.16 14.11 8.32
N ASP A 15 3.44 14.15 8.66
CA ASP A 15 4.47 13.37 7.98
C ASP A 15 4.23 11.86 8.17
N ASP A 16 5.11 11.03 7.60
CA ASP A 16 5.00 9.57 7.69
C ASP A 16 5.28 9.01 9.10
N ARG A 17 5.61 9.87 10.06
CA ARG A 17 5.81 9.56 11.48
C ARG A 17 4.67 10.08 12.37
N GLY A 18 3.75 10.87 11.82
CA GLY A 18 2.66 11.49 12.56
C GLY A 18 3.00 12.86 13.14
N ASP A 19 4.16 13.44 12.81
CA ASP A 19 4.58 14.77 13.22
C ASP A 19 4.04 15.84 12.25
N GLN A 20 4.02 17.11 12.68
CA GLN A 20 3.58 18.21 11.81
C GLN A 20 4.53 18.35 10.61
N ALA A 21 3.99 18.29 9.38
CA ALA A 21 4.78 18.49 8.17
C ALA A 21 5.44 19.88 8.17
N VAL A 22 6.77 19.93 8.09
CA VAL A 22 7.56 21.17 8.09
C VAL A 22 7.55 21.79 6.69
N ARG A 23 7.61 20.95 5.66
CA ARG A 23 7.54 21.32 4.26
C ARG A 23 6.17 20.97 3.70
N THR A 24 5.41 22.00 3.34
CA THR A 24 4.07 21.81 2.76
C THR A 24 4.14 21.92 1.24
N LYS A 25 3.11 21.44 0.54
CA LYS A 25 2.97 21.62 -0.92
C LYS A 25 3.03 23.10 -1.35
N HIS A 26 2.65 24.03 -0.48
CA HIS A 26 2.70 25.46 -0.77
C HIS A 26 4.12 26.04 -0.62
N SER A 27 4.83 25.70 0.46
CA SER A 27 6.17 26.23 0.70
C SER A 27 7.26 25.50 -0.08
N HIS A 28 7.06 24.20 -0.37
CA HIS A 28 8.01 23.30 -1.01
C HIS A 28 7.28 22.40 -2.03
N PRO A 29 6.73 22.96 -3.13
CA PRO A 29 5.90 22.20 -4.08
C PRO A 29 6.58 20.98 -4.71
N TYR A 30 7.91 20.96 -4.73
CA TYR A 30 8.72 19.89 -5.33
C TYR A 30 9.58 19.13 -4.32
N SER A 31 9.37 19.34 -3.02
CA SER A 31 10.14 18.68 -1.95
C SER A 31 9.41 18.67 -0.59
N TYR A 32 8.08 18.66 -0.63
CA TYR A 32 7.24 18.62 0.57
C TYR A 32 7.40 17.31 1.32
N ASP A 33 7.19 17.37 2.63
CA ASP A 33 7.23 16.19 3.49
C ASP A 33 6.03 15.28 3.18
N PRO A 34 6.12 13.96 3.42
CA PRO A 34 5.03 13.05 3.15
C PRO A 34 3.72 13.51 3.81
N ILE A 35 2.58 13.19 3.22
CA ILE A 35 1.27 13.54 3.76
C ILE A 35 0.49 12.25 3.98
N THR A 36 0.21 11.92 5.24
CA THR A 36 -0.65 10.78 5.57
C THR A 36 -2.11 11.14 5.30
N LEU A 37 -2.71 10.52 4.29
CA LEU A 37 -4.10 10.73 3.89
C LEU A 37 -5.07 9.79 4.63
N TYR A 38 -4.59 8.60 4.97
CA TYR A 38 -5.34 7.60 5.73
C TYR A 38 -4.39 6.76 6.57
N ILE A 39 -4.83 6.42 7.79
CA ILE A 39 -4.14 5.46 8.65
C ILE A 39 -5.15 4.63 9.46
N ASN A 40 -4.94 3.32 9.45
CA ASN A 40 -5.59 2.36 10.33
C ASN A 40 -4.57 1.87 11.36
N SER A 41 -4.56 2.51 12.53
CA SER A 41 -3.60 2.21 13.60
C SER A 41 -3.82 0.87 14.30
N VAL A 42 -4.88 0.13 13.95
CA VAL A 42 -5.19 -1.17 14.55
C VAL A 42 -4.36 -2.30 13.92
N VAL A 43 -3.96 -2.15 12.67
CA VAL A 43 -3.32 -3.22 11.89
C VAL A 43 -1.90 -2.82 11.52
N LYS A 44 -0.93 -3.71 11.79
CA LYS A 44 0.46 -3.49 11.42
C LYS A 44 0.68 -3.91 9.95
N PRO A 45 1.22 -3.04 9.08
CA PRO A 45 1.50 -3.41 7.69
C PRO A 45 2.46 -4.60 7.58
N THR A 46 2.20 -5.49 6.62
CA THR A 46 3.11 -6.57 6.21
C THR A 46 3.65 -6.38 4.80
N GLY A 47 3.08 -5.44 4.02
CA GLY A 47 3.53 -5.11 2.68
C GLY A 47 3.23 -3.66 2.31
N THR A 48 3.84 -3.23 1.19
CA THR A 48 3.74 -1.88 0.65
C THR A 48 3.74 -1.92 -0.87
N ILE A 49 2.86 -1.14 -1.50
CA ILE A 49 2.86 -0.88 -2.94
C ILE A 49 2.98 0.63 -3.17
N TYR A 50 3.85 1.03 -4.10
CA TYR A 50 3.87 2.40 -4.62
C TYR A 50 3.04 2.47 -5.90
N THR A 51 2.20 3.50 -6.03
CA THR A 51 1.20 3.55 -7.11
C THR A 51 1.81 3.71 -8.50
N ASP A 52 3.01 4.29 -8.61
CA ASP A 52 3.78 4.33 -9.84
C ASP A 52 4.21 2.94 -10.32
N ARG A 53 4.45 2.00 -9.39
CA ARG A 53 4.78 0.60 -9.72
C ARG A 53 3.60 -0.17 -10.28
N LEU A 54 2.37 0.13 -9.85
CA LEU A 54 1.16 -0.50 -10.39
C LEU A 54 1.08 -0.32 -11.92
N LEU A 55 1.26 0.93 -12.37
CA LEU A 55 1.25 1.26 -13.80
C LEU A 55 2.41 0.61 -14.56
N GLN A 56 3.60 0.58 -13.95
CA GLN A 56 4.80 0.00 -14.56
C GLN A 56 4.72 -1.53 -14.68
N TRP A 57 4.11 -2.20 -13.70
CA TRP A 57 4.01 -3.66 -13.68
C TRP A 57 2.93 -4.17 -14.63
N ASP A 58 1.72 -3.62 -14.56
CA ASP A 58 0.62 -4.00 -15.45
C ASP A 58 -0.38 -2.86 -15.62
N ARG A 59 -0.16 -2.07 -16.67
CA ARG A 59 -1.03 -0.95 -17.04
C ARG A 59 -2.47 -1.39 -17.35
N SER A 60 -2.65 -2.54 -18.00
CA SER A 60 -3.98 -3.01 -18.40
C SER A 60 -4.80 -3.43 -17.18
N LYS A 61 -4.18 -4.19 -16.26
CA LYS A 61 -4.79 -4.55 -14.98
C LYS A 61 -5.08 -3.31 -14.13
N HIS A 62 -4.16 -2.35 -14.10
CA HIS A 62 -4.34 -1.10 -13.37
C HIS A 62 -5.56 -0.31 -13.88
N ASP A 63 -5.62 -0.05 -15.18
CA ASP A 63 -6.67 0.77 -15.78
C ASP A 63 -8.04 0.10 -15.61
N SER A 64 -8.11 -1.24 -15.82
CA SER A 64 -9.33 -2.03 -15.61
C SER A 64 -9.83 -1.98 -14.16
N LEU A 65 -8.93 -2.13 -13.19
CA LEU A 65 -9.30 -2.07 -11.78
C LEU A 65 -9.62 -0.65 -11.32
N CYS A 66 -8.99 0.38 -11.89
CA CYS A 66 -9.36 1.75 -11.61
C CYS A 66 -10.79 2.05 -12.10
N GLU A 67 -11.13 1.61 -13.32
CA GLU A 67 -12.47 1.79 -13.86
C GLU A 67 -13.51 1.07 -12.98
N LYS A 68 -13.22 -0.18 -12.58
CA LYS A 68 -14.10 -0.98 -11.71
C LYS A 68 -14.38 -0.32 -10.35
N HIS A 69 -13.35 0.22 -9.69
CA HIS A 69 -13.46 0.66 -8.30
C HIS A 69 -13.71 2.15 -8.13
N PHE A 70 -13.24 2.97 -9.08
CA PHE A 70 -13.27 4.43 -9.02
C PHE A 70 -14.07 5.07 -10.16
N GLY A 71 -14.33 4.35 -11.26
CA GLY A 71 -15.03 4.89 -12.43
C GLY A 71 -14.16 5.82 -13.29
N ASP A 72 -12.83 5.67 -13.20
CA ASP A 72 -11.84 6.40 -13.99
C ASP A 72 -10.57 5.56 -14.22
N SER A 73 -9.65 6.07 -15.03
CA SER A 73 -8.28 5.54 -15.20
C SER A 73 -7.21 6.47 -14.61
N GLY A 74 -7.61 7.28 -13.62
CA GLY A 74 -6.77 8.28 -12.99
C GLY A 74 -5.61 7.68 -12.19
N GLN A 75 -4.56 8.48 -12.02
CA GLN A 75 -3.40 8.14 -11.17
C GLN A 75 -3.35 8.98 -9.90
N LEU A 76 -4.38 9.79 -9.64
CA LEU A 76 -4.52 10.55 -8.40
C LEU A 76 -5.25 9.68 -7.37
N TRP A 77 -4.59 9.44 -6.23
CA TRP A 77 -5.12 8.56 -5.18
C TRP A 77 -5.65 9.31 -3.96
N ASP A 78 -5.43 10.62 -3.89
CA ASP A 78 -5.81 11.48 -2.77
C ASP A 78 -7.31 11.71 -2.63
N ALA A 79 -8.05 11.68 -3.74
CA ALA A 79 -9.51 11.78 -3.74
C ALA A 79 -10.23 10.43 -3.56
N ARG A 80 -9.49 9.30 -3.57
CA ARG A 80 -10.08 7.95 -3.53
C ARG A 80 -10.40 7.55 -2.10
N ARG A 81 -11.61 6.99 -1.89
CA ARG A 81 -12.03 6.51 -0.57
C ARG A 81 -11.19 5.30 -0.11
N PRO A 82 -10.75 5.24 1.15
CA PRO A 82 -9.93 4.12 1.66
C PRO A 82 -10.55 2.75 1.41
N GLU A 83 -11.88 2.60 1.59
CA GLU A 83 -12.57 1.32 1.37
C GLU A 83 -12.49 0.84 -0.10
N LYS A 84 -12.44 1.78 -1.05
CA LYS A 84 -12.29 1.48 -2.48
C LYS A 84 -10.85 1.17 -2.85
N ILE A 85 -9.88 1.84 -2.22
CA ILE A 85 -8.45 1.51 -2.36
C ILE A 85 -8.18 0.11 -1.82
N GLU A 86 -8.75 -0.25 -0.67
CA GLU A 86 -8.66 -1.62 -0.14
C GLU A 86 -9.26 -2.65 -1.11
N SER A 87 -10.45 -2.38 -1.65
CA SER A 87 -11.09 -3.26 -2.64
C SER A 87 -10.24 -3.41 -3.92
N PHE A 88 -9.64 -2.32 -4.38
CA PHE A 88 -8.67 -2.34 -5.49
C PHE A 88 -7.48 -3.24 -5.17
N LEU A 89 -6.87 -3.10 -3.98
CA LEU A 89 -5.70 -3.89 -3.59
C LEU A 89 -6.02 -5.38 -3.42
N ARG A 90 -7.20 -5.72 -2.91
CA ARG A 90 -7.66 -7.12 -2.83
C ARG A 90 -7.74 -7.77 -4.19
N ASP A 91 -8.27 -7.06 -5.18
CA ASP A 91 -8.33 -7.57 -6.56
C ASP A 91 -6.95 -7.56 -7.24
N TRP A 92 -6.12 -6.56 -6.95
CA TRP A 92 -4.76 -6.47 -7.49
C TRP A 92 -3.89 -7.63 -7.02
N CYS A 93 -3.85 -7.85 -5.70
CA CYS A 93 -3.06 -8.88 -5.03
C CYS A 93 -3.73 -10.27 -5.06
N GLU A 94 -4.96 -10.36 -5.55
CA GLU A 94 -5.77 -11.60 -5.57
C GLU A 94 -5.96 -12.19 -4.16
N ASP A 95 -6.10 -11.31 -3.17
CA ASP A 95 -6.27 -11.67 -1.77
C ASP A 95 -7.40 -10.85 -1.15
N GLN A 96 -8.54 -11.51 -0.92
CA GLN A 96 -9.72 -10.88 -0.33
C GLN A 96 -9.60 -10.62 1.18
N GLY A 97 -8.61 -11.22 1.85
CA GLY A 97 -8.25 -10.98 3.24
C GLY A 97 -7.36 -9.75 3.44
N LEU A 98 -6.81 -9.17 2.37
CA LEU A 98 -5.95 -7.98 2.44
C LEU A 98 -6.69 -6.79 3.07
N GLN A 99 -6.01 -6.07 3.95
CA GLN A 99 -6.51 -4.89 4.65
C GLN A 99 -5.62 -3.68 4.39
N LEU A 100 -6.21 -2.53 4.09
CA LEU A 100 -5.49 -1.29 3.90
C LEU A 100 -5.09 -0.69 5.26
N CYS A 101 -3.79 -0.47 5.43
CA CYS A 101 -3.22 0.10 6.66
C CYS A 101 -2.99 1.61 6.53
N ALA A 102 -2.42 2.08 5.42
CA ALA A 102 -2.18 3.51 5.23
C ALA A 102 -2.18 3.93 3.75
N VAL A 103 -2.50 5.20 3.51
CA VAL A 103 -2.32 5.88 2.22
C VAL A 103 -1.49 7.12 2.51
N ILE A 104 -0.29 7.18 1.94
CA ILE A 104 0.66 8.26 2.20
C ILE A 104 1.11 8.83 0.86
N GLU A 105 0.94 10.13 0.69
CA GLU A 105 1.43 10.85 -0.46
C GLU A 105 2.86 11.30 -0.25
N TYR A 106 3.71 11.14 -1.26
CA TYR A 106 5.08 11.57 -1.31
C TYR A 106 5.29 12.51 -2.51
N CYS A 107 6.21 13.45 -2.36
CA CYS A 107 6.77 14.16 -3.51
C CYS A 107 7.79 13.27 -4.22
N ASN A 108 7.57 12.93 -5.49
CA ASN A 108 8.60 12.27 -6.29
C ASN A 108 9.74 13.26 -6.56
N ALA A 109 10.90 13.06 -5.94
CA ALA A 109 12.04 13.98 -6.06
C ALA A 109 12.58 14.14 -7.49
N ALA A 110 12.35 13.16 -8.38
CA ALA A 110 12.83 13.22 -9.76
C ALA A 110 11.94 14.06 -10.67
N SER A 111 10.64 14.16 -10.37
CA SER A 111 9.65 14.78 -11.26
C SER A 111 8.85 15.91 -10.61
N GLY A 112 8.87 16.02 -9.28
CA GLY A 112 8.06 16.96 -8.52
C GLY A 112 6.57 16.59 -8.43
N TYR A 113 6.14 15.52 -9.09
CA TYR A 113 4.75 15.06 -9.06
C TYR A 113 4.47 14.19 -7.83
N PRO A 114 3.22 14.17 -7.35
CA PRO A 114 2.83 13.30 -6.26
C PRO A 114 2.92 11.82 -6.67
N THR A 115 3.32 10.98 -5.72
CA THR A 115 3.25 9.52 -5.79
C THR A 115 2.71 9.00 -4.46
N TRP A 116 1.98 7.89 -4.46
CA TRP A 116 1.35 7.36 -3.25
C TRP A 116 1.95 6.02 -2.86
N ARG A 117 2.18 5.86 -1.56
CA ARG A 117 2.51 4.61 -0.89
C ARG A 117 1.25 4.06 -0.25
N LEU A 118 0.93 2.82 -0.58
CA LEU A 118 -0.20 2.07 -0.04
C LEU A 118 0.37 0.96 0.85
N ASP A 119 0.26 1.14 2.17
CA ASP A 119 0.69 0.13 3.13
C ASP A 119 -0.49 -0.78 3.43
N TYR A 120 -0.26 -2.09 3.40
CA TYR A 120 -1.32 -3.09 3.60
C TYR A 120 -0.87 -4.21 4.53
N TYR A 121 -1.87 -4.85 5.14
CA TYR A 121 -1.71 -6.12 5.84
C TYR A 121 -2.28 -7.23 4.97
N GLN A 122 -1.48 -8.27 4.87
CA GLN A 122 -1.81 -9.55 4.26
C GLN A 122 -1.33 -10.63 5.22
N GLU A 123 -2.21 -11.57 5.53
CA GLU A 123 -1.82 -12.76 6.28
C GLU A 123 -0.82 -13.55 5.44
N GLN A 124 0.35 -13.85 6.00
CA GLN A 124 1.30 -14.70 5.31
C GLN A 124 0.69 -16.09 5.25
N SER A 125 0.17 -16.48 4.09
CA SER A 125 0.00 -17.89 3.81
C SER A 125 1.39 -18.51 3.85
N ASP A 126 1.60 -19.49 4.73
CA ASP A 126 2.81 -20.30 4.75
C ASP A 126 3.02 -20.84 3.33
N ARG A 127 3.85 -20.17 2.53
CA ARG A 127 4.37 -20.71 1.28
C ARG A 127 5.28 -21.85 1.69
N ASN A 128 4.69 -23.03 1.84
CA ASN A 128 5.38 -24.30 1.88
C ASN A 128 6.39 -24.29 0.72
N PRO A 129 7.71 -24.40 0.95
CA PRO A 129 8.66 -24.55 -0.13
C PRO A 129 8.51 -25.96 -0.69
N SER A 130 7.47 -26.20 -1.49
CA SER A 130 7.39 -27.37 -2.35
C SER A 130 8.34 -27.16 -3.54
N GLY A 131 9.63 -27.21 -3.24
CA GLY A 131 10.66 -27.58 -4.21
C GLY A 131 10.87 -29.10 -4.11
N PRO A 132 10.88 -29.84 -5.22
CA PRO A 132 11.28 -31.24 -5.18
C PRO A 132 12.81 -31.29 -5.02
N ASN A 133 13.30 -31.86 -3.92
CA ASN A 133 14.55 -32.63 -3.80
C ASN A 133 15.01 -32.69 -2.33
N ALA A 134 14.42 -33.60 -1.58
CA ALA A 134 15.20 -34.38 -0.63
C ALA A 134 15.30 -35.77 -1.26
N VAL A 135 16.38 -35.99 -2.00
CA VAL A 135 16.79 -37.32 -2.45
C VAL A 135 16.95 -38.15 -1.18
N GLU A 136 16.14 -39.20 -1.04
CA GLU A 136 16.43 -40.30 -0.15
C GLU A 136 17.84 -40.83 -0.49
N LEU A 137 18.80 -40.55 0.37
CA LEU A 137 20.02 -41.36 0.49
C LEU A 137 19.85 -42.21 1.74
N ALA A 138 19.00 -43.24 1.61
CA ALA A 138 19.08 -44.44 2.42
C ALA A 138 19.56 -45.56 1.50
N GLY A 139 20.73 -46.12 1.80
CA GLY A 139 21.35 -47.14 0.97
C GLY A 139 22.67 -47.58 1.57
N GLU A 140 22.56 -48.42 2.59
CA GLU A 140 23.62 -49.12 3.31
C GLU A 140 24.65 -49.77 2.37
N LEU A 141 25.94 -49.64 2.70
CA LEU A 141 27.00 -50.51 2.20
C LEU A 141 27.15 -51.68 3.17
N PRO A 142 26.98 -52.95 2.75
CA PRO A 142 27.39 -54.09 3.55
C PRO A 142 28.91 -54.34 3.44
N GLU A 143 29.43 -54.77 4.60
CA GLU A 143 30.78 -55.20 5.03
C GLU A 143 31.94 -55.32 4.03
#